data_AF-A0A8J1YUN5-F1
#
_entry.id   AF-A0A8J1YUN5-F1
#
_cell.length_a   1.000
_cell.length_b   1.000
_cell.length_c   1.000
_cell.angle_alpha   90.00
_cell.angle_beta   90.00
_cell.angle_gamma   90.00
#
_symmetry.space_group_name_H-M   'P 1'
#
loop_
_entity.id
_entity.type
_entity.pdbx_description
1 polymer ?
#
loop_
_entity_poly.entity_id
_entity_poly.type
_entity_poly.pdbx_seq_one_letter_code
_entity_poly.pdbx_strand_id
1 'polypeptide(L)'
;MASASSSSAHVTVENPFRLPPDEEIFLLREEEKRRKAEERELKKNQKVWEKKTASCRLIPSKRLREEGGKKEEAGKHEVIDKKAVPRERENTTDFVAKKREMFLVQMSLDVKKAEILKLDEKARAKETALKKSQQMLDEDVTRFDTFLQANDAKAHKAMRHAEEMTKVKQERLQKIKHLRGKIAQIQSEISKYKEQKEECVKFRKFLDHLTPVEWKQKQAELRRLEAERKKNIWMNKRNDDIEARIKAELAIYEDSIPDPFVEAMKKGKKLSKKEESMLQAKAEDRRNDIENKRKKLKKKYHPGQEVLEREYTEDVLPRQPPQDEDDELYFKEPKHLLDIFTNLEEANLFLIQNAQETEEAMEEIEEKFEEARRVMEAKTHALKEGIENTEKQILEKKQKCAQALQEIENARKGRAGKEEKEEQPKEEGAEEVSQAQLLADLSAEVLGVFQVCGFDTEARDPLQMLSQIENKLEELFGTLDNEEVQGDKDLVPRLEKEKERDRRDRVRQARIEAHAREREKRLKESLLRSQAPVHKKVGKQIMFRSQPLMVQRKVEKIDYDELEREKDAKVFGIYLDRNGVPYDKKPRQPV
;
A
#
# COMPACT_ATOMS: atom_id res chain seq x y z
N MET A 1 -51.63 31.42 -13.21
CA MET A 1 -52.49 32.59 -12.96
C MET A 1 -52.17 33.66 -13.99
N ALA A 2 -53.23 34.25 -14.53
CA ALA A 2 -53.32 35.55 -15.19
C ALA A 2 -52.53 35.83 -16.50
N SER A 3 -53.34 35.97 -17.54
CA SER A 3 -53.17 36.59 -18.84
C SER A 3 -52.76 38.07 -18.78
N ALA A 4 -52.08 38.55 -19.83
CA ALA A 4 -52.36 39.84 -20.47
C ALA A 4 -51.74 39.91 -21.87
N SER A 5 -52.59 40.08 -22.88
CA SER A 5 -52.25 40.41 -24.26
C SER A 5 -52.23 41.94 -24.43
N SER A 6 -51.27 42.48 -25.17
CA SER A 6 -51.45 43.75 -25.91
C SER A 6 -50.39 43.93 -26.99
N SER A 7 -50.86 43.89 -28.23
CA SER A 7 -50.56 44.76 -29.39
C SER A 7 -49.15 45.32 -29.60
N SER A 8 -48.53 44.95 -30.71
CA SER A 8 -47.71 45.88 -31.51
C SER A 8 -48.03 45.65 -33.00
N ALA A 9 -48.75 46.62 -33.58
CA ALA A 9 -48.98 46.71 -35.01
C ALA A 9 -47.70 47.22 -35.69
N HIS A 10 -46.95 46.33 -36.33
CA HIS A 10 -45.90 46.72 -37.26
C HIS A 10 -46.51 46.98 -38.64
N VAL A 11 -46.70 48.24 -38.97
CA VAL A 11 -46.89 48.70 -40.35
C VAL A 11 -45.54 48.55 -41.06
N THR A 12 -45.35 47.44 -41.78
CA THR A 12 -44.23 47.30 -42.71
C THR A 12 -44.61 48.02 -44.00
N VAL A 13 -43.93 49.12 -44.28
CA VAL A 13 -43.91 49.73 -45.62
C VAL A 13 -43.27 48.70 -46.55
N GLU A 14 -44.08 47.97 -47.29
CA GLU A 14 -43.62 46.96 -48.24
C GLU A 14 -42.89 47.63 -49.40
N ASN A 15 -41.71 47.12 -49.71
CA ASN A 15 -40.85 47.59 -50.78
C ASN A 15 -41.55 47.36 -52.13
N PRO A 16 -41.82 48.41 -52.94
CA PRO A 16 -42.55 48.31 -54.21
C PRO A 16 -41.82 47.52 -55.30
N PHE A 17 -40.58 47.08 -55.05
CA PHE A 17 -39.78 46.25 -55.94
C PHE A 17 -39.59 44.81 -55.44
N ARG A 18 -40.28 44.41 -54.36
CA ARG A 18 -40.28 43.01 -53.91
C ARG A 18 -41.31 42.25 -54.73
N LEU A 19 -40.87 41.25 -55.51
CA LEU A 19 -41.80 40.36 -56.20
C LEU A 19 -42.70 39.67 -55.16
N PRO A 20 -44.03 39.69 -55.34
CA PRO A 20 -44.95 38.93 -54.50
C PRO A 20 -44.57 37.44 -54.50
N PRO A 21 -44.83 36.70 -53.41
CA PRO A 21 -44.61 35.26 -53.35
C PRO A 21 -45.32 34.55 -54.51
N ASP A 22 -44.73 33.47 -55.03
CA ASP A 22 -45.24 32.75 -56.20
C ASP A 22 -46.72 32.34 -56.03
N GLU A 23 -47.15 31.97 -54.82
CA GLU A 23 -48.54 31.66 -54.48
C GLU A 23 -49.50 32.84 -54.76
N GLU A 24 -49.10 34.07 -54.42
CA GLU A 24 -49.89 35.29 -54.67
C GLU A 24 -49.90 35.64 -56.16
N ILE A 25 -48.80 35.40 -56.87
CA ILE A 25 -48.73 35.54 -58.33
C ILE A 25 -49.67 34.55 -59.01
N PHE A 26 -49.72 33.30 -58.55
CA PHE A 26 -50.65 32.30 -59.08
C PHE A 26 -52.10 32.70 -58.83
N LEU A 27 -52.44 33.17 -57.63
CA LEU A 27 -53.78 33.66 -57.30
C LEU A 27 -54.18 34.87 -58.16
N LEU A 28 -53.30 35.87 -58.30
CA LEU A 28 -53.53 37.04 -59.17
C LEU A 28 -53.77 36.62 -60.63
N ARG A 29 -53.05 35.59 -61.10
CA ARG A 29 -53.18 35.06 -62.47
C ARG A 29 -54.47 34.26 -62.65
N GLU A 30 -54.91 33.53 -61.63
CA GLU A 30 -56.21 32.85 -61.62
C GLU A 30 -57.37 33.85 -61.56
N GLU A 31 -57.27 34.91 -60.76
CA GLU A 31 -58.26 35.98 -60.71
C GLU A 31 -58.32 36.77 -62.01
N GLU A 32 -57.17 37.05 -62.64
CA GLU A 32 -57.15 37.69 -63.96
C GLU A 32 -57.81 36.80 -65.02
N LYS A 33 -57.56 35.48 -65.00
CA LYS A 33 -58.25 34.51 -65.86
C LYS A 33 -59.76 34.49 -65.60
N ARG A 34 -60.19 34.51 -64.33
CA ARG A 34 -61.60 34.56 -63.93
C ARG A 34 -62.28 35.82 -64.44
N ARG A 35 -61.68 36.99 -64.20
CA ARG A 35 -62.19 38.30 -64.68
C ARG A 35 -62.27 38.35 -66.20
N LYS A 36 -61.30 37.76 -66.91
CA LYS A 36 -61.29 37.69 -68.37
C LYS A 36 -62.35 36.71 -68.91
N ALA A 37 -62.66 35.65 -68.16
CA ALA A 37 -63.76 34.74 -68.49
C ALA A 37 -65.13 35.42 -68.27
N GLU A 38 -65.30 36.13 -67.16
CA GLU A 38 -66.51 36.94 -66.89
C GLU A 38 -66.72 38.03 -67.94
N GLU A 39 -65.66 38.75 -68.35
CA GLU A 39 -65.75 39.75 -69.42
C GLU A 39 -66.11 39.11 -70.78
N ARG A 40 -65.71 37.85 -71.03
CA ARG A 40 -66.13 37.10 -72.23
C ARG A 40 -67.61 36.69 -72.16
N GLU A 41 -68.09 36.23 -71.01
CA GLU A 41 -69.51 35.92 -70.81
C GLU A 41 -70.38 37.17 -71.00
N LEU A 42 -69.98 38.31 -70.42
CA LEU A 42 -70.66 39.60 -70.63
C LEU A 42 -70.64 40.02 -72.11
N LYS A 43 -69.55 39.80 -72.83
CA LYS A 43 -69.44 40.10 -74.27
C LYS A 43 -70.20 39.12 -75.17
N LYS A 44 -70.56 37.92 -74.70
CA LYS A 44 -71.44 37.00 -75.45
C LYS A 44 -72.86 37.59 -75.55
N ASN A 45 -73.33 38.23 -74.48
CA ASN A 45 -74.69 38.74 -74.37
C ASN A 45 -74.88 40.17 -74.91
N GLN A 46 -73.79 40.86 -75.28
CA GLN A 46 -73.86 42.18 -75.92
C GLN A 46 -74.09 42.08 -77.43
N LYS A 47 -74.88 43.02 -77.97
CA LYS A 47 -75.16 43.09 -79.40
C LYS A 47 -73.94 43.65 -80.15
N VAL A 48 -73.81 43.33 -81.44
CA VAL A 48 -72.58 43.58 -82.23
C VAL A 48 -72.18 45.06 -82.25
N TRP A 49 -73.13 46.00 -82.19
CA TRP A 49 -72.87 47.45 -82.15
C TRP A 49 -72.46 48.01 -80.78
N GLU A 50 -72.66 47.23 -79.70
CA GLU A 50 -72.22 47.60 -78.34
C GLU A 50 -70.78 47.13 -78.05
N LYS A 51 -70.25 46.23 -78.90
CA LYS A 51 -68.89 45.71 -78.79
C LYS A 51 -67.90 46.75 -79.31
N LYS A 52 -67.28 47.50 -78.41
CA LYS A 52 -66.16 48.41 -78.74
C LYS A 52 -64.97 47.59 -79.27
N THR A 53 -64.57 47.83 -80.52
CA THR A 53 -63.38 47.24 -81.16
C THR A 53 -62.10 47.77 -80.51
N ALA A 54 -61.03 46.99 -80.53
CA ALA A 54 -59.76 47.31 -79.86
C ALA A 54 -59.13 48.64 -80.29
N SER A 55 -59.46 49.18 -81.48
CA SER A 55 -58.99 50.48 -81.93
C SER A 55 -59.64 51.68 -81.22
N CYS A 56 -60.74 51.49 -80.48
CA CYS A 56 -61.40 52.57 -79.73
C CYS A 56 -60.97 52.68 -78.25
N ARG A 57 -60.05 51.81 -77.77
CA ARG A 57 -59.51 51.86 -76.38
C ARG A 57 -58.29 52.78 -76.23
N LEU A 58 -57.75 53.35 -77.30
CA LEU A 58 -56.52 54.15 -77.29
C LEU A 58 -56.78 55.61 -77.71
N ILE A 59 -57.00 56.53 -76.77
CA ILE A 59 -56.88 58.00 -76.96
C ILE A 59 -56.64 58.63 -75.57
N PRO A 60 -55.98 59.80 -75.35
CA PRO A 60 -54.92 60.54 -76.07
C PRO A 60 -53.72 60.91 -75.15
N SER A 61 -52.54 61.28 -75.69
CA SER A 61 -51.63 62.18 -74.97
C SER A 61 -50.82 63.10 -75.88
N LYS A 62 -51.22 64.38 -75.82
CA LYS A 62 -50.41 65.61 -75.67
C LYS A 62 -49.14 65.85 -76.52
N ARG A 63 -49.26 66.90 -77.33
CA ARG A 63 -48.23 67.74 -77.97
C ARG A 63 -46.90 67.83 -77.20
N LEU A 64 -45.79 67.73 -77.94
CA LEU A 64 -44.68 68.68 -77.85
C LEU A 64 -44.07 68.90 -79.25
N ARG A 65 -43.49 70.08 -79.43
CA ARG A 65 -43.15 70.82 -80.65
C ARG A 65 -41.62 70.84 -80.82
N GLU A 66 -41.14 70.72 -82.06
CA GLU A 66 -39.87 71.23 -82.67
C GLU A 66 -39.56 70.30 -83.86
N GLU A 67 -39.54 70.68 -85.14
CA GLU A 67 -38.85 71.71 -85.95
C GLU A 67 -38.06 71.00 -87.06
N GLY A 68 -38.25 71.45 -88.31
CA GLY A 68 -37.46 71.10 -89.51
C GLY A 68 -37.75 69.73 -90.15
N GLY A 69 -38.15 69.57 -91.40
CA GLY A 69 -38.26 70.48 -92.53
C GLY A 69 -38.11 69.68 -93.83
N LYS A 70 -39.13 69.76 -94.69
CA LYS A 70 -39.14 69.73 -96.18
C LYS A 70 -40.24 68.82 -96.77
N LYS A 71 -40.92 69.44 -97.74
CA LYS A 71 -42.14 69.07 -98.45
C LYS A 71 -41.83 68.11 -99.60
N GLU A 72 -42.82 67.31 -100.01
CA GLU A 72 -43.39 67.25 -101.38
C GLU A 72 -44.62 66.31 -101.36
N GLU A 73 -45.81 66.88 -101.56
CA GLU A 73 -46.72 66.71 -102.72
C GLU A 73 -47.67 65.49 -102.60
N ALA A 74 -48.95 65.69 -102.27
CA ALA A 74 -50.07 66.15 -103.10
C ALA A 74 -50.61 65.08 -104.07
N GLY A 75 -51.75 64.49 -103.72
CA GLY A 75 -52.58 63.67 -104.62
C GLY A 75 -53.97 63.48 -104.00
N LYS A 76 -54.94 64.25 -104.51
CA LYS A 76 -56.35 64.35 -104.08
C LYS A 76 -57.21 63.24 -104.73
N HIS A 77 -58.33 62.91 -104.05
CA HIS A 77 -59.71 62.63 -104.54
C HIS A 77 -59.90 61.74 -105.80
N GLU A 78 -60.85 60.79 -105.88
CA GLU A 78 -62.30 61.02 -105.79
C GLU A 78 -63.09 59.73 -105.48
N VAL A 79 -64.17 59.94 -104.75
CA VAL A 79 -65.37 59.09 -104.68
C VAL A 79 -66.15 59.32 -105.97
N ILE A 80 -66.44 58.27 -106.75
CA ILE A 80 -67.34 58.38 -107.91
C ILE A 80 -68.62 57.59 -107.65
N ASP A 81 -69.69 58.37 -107.73
CA ASP A 81 -71.08 58.08 -107.49
C ASP A 81 -71.71 57.21 -108.60
N LYS A 82 -72.76 56.50 -108.21
CA LYS A 82 -73.55 55.63 -109.10
C LYS A 82 -74.37 56.47 -110.09
N LYS A 83 -74.18 56.25 -111.39
CA LYS A 83 -75.22 56.46 -112.41
C LYS A 83 -75.28 55.30 -113.38
N ALA A 84 -76.48 54.75 -113.54
CA ALA A 84 -76.85 53.76 -114.53
C ALA A 84 -77.17 54.43 -115.89
N VAL A 85 -77.33 53.58 -116.92
CA VAL A 85 -77.82 53.81 -118.31
C VAL A 85 -76.68 53.92 -119.35
N PRO A 86 -76.78 53.35 -120.58
CA PRO A 86 -77.40 52.11 -121.06
C PRO A 86 -76.39 51.18 -121.79
N ARG A 87 -76.79 49.95 -122.08
CA ARG A 87 -75.96 48.90 -122.72
C ARG A 87 -75.81 49.16 -124.23
N GLU A 88 -74.76 49.88 -124.61
CA GLU A 88 -74.32 50.00 -126.01
C GLU A 88 -73.35 48.85 -126.36
N ARG A 89 -73.48 48.36 -127.60
CA ARG A 89 -72.73 47.19 -128.10
C ARG A 89 -71.25 47.52 -128.17
N GLU A 90 -70.41 46.82 -127.40
CA GLU A 90 -68.95 47.01 -127.45
C GLU A 90 -68.40 46.68 -128.85
N ASN A 91 -67.59 47.60 -129.40
CA ASN A 91 -66.80 47.36 -130.60
C ASN A 91 -65.78 46.25 -130.31
N THR A 92 -65.57 45.32 -131.26
CA THR A 92 -64.66 44.17 -131.12
C THR A 92 -63.24 44.57 -130.70
N THR A 93 -62.80 45.78 -131.05
CA THR A 93 -61.51 46.36 -130.67
C THR A 93 -61.35 46.58 -129.17
N ASP A 94 -62.40 47.04 -128.49
CA ASP A 94 -62.35 47.40 -127.07
C ASP A 94 -62.46 46.15 -126.19
N PHE A 95 -63.20 45.14 -126.66
CA PHE A 95 -63.20 43.82 -126.03
C PHE A 95 -61.82 43.17 -126.11
N VAL A 96 -61.13 43.30 -127.26
CA VAL A 96 -59.76 42.82 -127.43
C VAL A 96 -58.78 43.60 -126.54
N ALA A 97 -58.95 44.91 -126.39
CA ALA A 97 -58.14 45.73 -125.47
C ALA A 97 -58.36 45.31 -124.00
N LYS A 98 -59.60 45.18 -123.53
CA LYS A 98 -59.92 44.69 -122.17
C LYS A 98 -59.41 43.27 -121.94
N LYS A 99 -59.45 42.38 -122.95
CA LYS A 99 -58.88 41.03 -122.88
C LYS A 99 -57.35 41.06 -122.75
N ARG A 100 -56.68 41.97 -123.47
CA ARG A 100 -55.23 42.19 -123.35
C ARG A 100 -54.84 42.78 -121.99
N GLU A 101 -55.58 43.77 -121.49
CA GLU A 101 -55.37 44.34 -120.15
C GLU A 101 -55.59 43.29 -119.06
N MET A 102 -56.66 42.51 -119.16
CA MET A 102 -56.92 41.40 -118.24
C MET A 102 -55.80 40.34 -118.31
N PHE A 103 -55.27 40.04 -119.50
CA PHE A 103 -54.14 39.12 -119.65
C PHE A 103 -52.84 39.69 -119.06
N LEU A 104 -52.56 40.98 -119.23
CA LEU A 104 -51.39 41.63 -118.60
C LEU A 104 -51.49 41.64 -117.08
N VAL A 105 -52.67 41.93 -116.53
CA VAL A 105 -52.93 41.85 -115.09
C VAL A 105 -52.78 40.41 -114.60
N GLN A 106 -53.32 39.43 -115.33
CA GLN A 106 -53.18 38.00 -115.03
C GLN A 106 -51.71 37.56 -115.04
N MET A 107 -50.95 37.93 -116.08
CA MET A 107 -49.52 37.66 -116.18
C MET A 107 -48.75 38.32 -115.03
N SER A 108 -49.10 39.57 -114.65
CA SER A 108 -48.48 40.26 -113.52
C SER A 108 -48.82 39.60 -112.17
N LEU A 109 -50.04 39.08 -112.02
CA LEU A 109 -50.45 38.31 -110.86
C LEU A 109 -49.71 36.97 -110.80
N ASP A 110 -49.54 36.29 -111.92
CA ASP A 110 -48.85 35.00 -111.97
C ASP A 110 -47.34 35.16 -111.76
N VAL A 111 -46.72 36.23 -112.26
CA VAL A 111 -45.34 36.62 -111.92
C VAL A 111 -45.21 36.94 -110.43
N LYS A 112 -46.15 37.72 -109.85
CA LYS A 112 -46.14 38.03 -108.41
C LYS A 112 -46.38 36.78 -107.56
N LYS A 113 -47.28 35.87 -107.96
CA LYS A 113 -47.52 34.60 -107.28
C LYS A 113 -46.28 33.71 -107.35
N ALA A 114 -45.61 33.62 -108.49
CA ALA A 114 -44.37 32.86 -108.64
C ALA A 114 -43.24 33.44 -107.76
N GLU A 115 -43.11 34.77 -107.69
CA GLU A 115 -42.13 35.41 -106.81
C GLU A 115 -42.49 35.23 -105.32
N ILE A 116 -43.78 35.30 -104.94
CA ILE A 116 -44.24 35.00 -103.58
C ILE A 116 -43.91 33.56 -103.21
N LEU A 117 -44.20 32.59 -104.08
CA LEU A 117 -43.85 31.18 -103.84
C LEU A 117 -42.35 30.98 -103.67
N LYS A 118 -41.53 31.64 -104.48
CA LYS A 118 -40.06 31.61 -104.36
C LYS A 118 -39.57 32.24 -103.06
N LEU A 119 -40.19 33.32 -102.60
CA LEU A 119 -39.88 33.93 -101.30
C LEU A 119 -40.33 33.04 -100.14
N ASP A 120 -41.49 32.39 -100.26
CA ASP A 120 -42.01 31.43 -99.28
C ASP A 120 -41.13 30.19 -99.18
N GLU A 121 -40.64 29.65 -100.29
CA GLU A 121 -39.68 28.54 -100.30
C GLU A 121 -38.36 28.94 -99.63
N LYS A 122 -37.83 30.13 -99.94
CA LYS A 122 -36.64 30.67 -99.26
C LYS A 122 -36.89 30.90 -97.77
N ALA A 123 -38.08 31.35 -97.38
CA ALA A 123 -38.47 31.55 -95.98
C ALA A 123 -38.55 30.21 -95.24
N ARG A 124 -39.19 29.18 -95.82
CA ARG A 124 -39.27 27.83 -95.26
C ARG A 124 -37.90 27.16 -95.16
N ALA A 125 -37.02 27.35 -96.15
CA ALA A 125 -35.66 26.85 -96.09
C ALA A 125 -34.88 27.49 -94.93
N LYS A 126 -35.04 28.80 -94.71
CA LYS A 126 -34.46 29.50 -93.56
C LYS A 126 -35.08 29.06 -92.23
N GLU A 127 -36.40 28.88 -92.16
CA GLU A 127 -37.09 28.43 -90.97
C GLU A 127 -36.67 27.02 -90.56
N THR A 128 -36.57 26.10 -91.52
CA THR A 128 -36.09 24.73 -91.26
C THR A 128 -34.61 24.70 -90.88
N ALA A 129 -33.77 25.54 -91.50
CA ALA A 129 -32.37 25.70 -91.09
C ALA A 129 -32.26 26.26 -89.66
N LEU A 130 -33.05 27.28 -89.32
CA LEU A 130 -33.09 27.87 -87.98
C LEU A 130 -33.58 26.85 -86.95
N LYS A 131 -34.64 26.08 -87.27
CA LYS A 131 -35.18 25.05 -86.40
C LYS A 131 -34.18 23.92 -86.15
N LYS A 132 -33.44 23.49 -87.18
CA LYS A 132 -32.35 22.52 -87.01
C LYS A 132 -31.23 23.08 -86.14
N SER A 133 -30.84 24.34 -86.34
CA SER A 133 -29.84 25.00 -85.49
C SER A 133 -30.33 25.12 -84.04
N GLN A 134 -31.60 25.44 -83.82
CA GLN A 134 -32.20 25.50 -82.49
C GLN A 134 -32.20 24.12 -81.83
N GLN A 135 -32.59 23.07 -82.55
CA GLN A 135 -32.55 21.70 -82.04
C GLN A 135 -31.14 21.25 -81.67
N MET A 136 -30.13 21.58 -82.49
CA MET A 136 -28.74 21.29 -82.16
C MET A 136 -28.28 22.02 -80.89
N LEU A 137 -28.69 23.28 -80.71
CA LEU A 137 -28.41 24.04 -79.49
C LEU A 137 -29.13 23.45 -78.27
N ASP A 138 -30.40 23.06 -78.41
CA ASP A 138 -31.17 22.41 -77.33
C ASP A 138 -30.52 21.08 -76.94
N GLU A 139 -30.09 20.26 -77.90
CA GLU A 139 -29.32 19.05 -77.65
C GLU A 139 -28.00 19.34 -76.93
N ASP A 140 -27.24 20.35 -77.36
CA ASP A 140 -26.00 20.73 -76.70
C ASP A 140 -26.25 21.20 -75.26
N VAL A 141 -27.31 21.97 -75.00
CA VAL A 141 -27.72 22.36 -73.63
C VAL A 141 -27.99 21.12 -72.79
N THR A 142 -28.76 20.14 -73.30
CA THR A 142 -29.00 18.90 -72.54
C THR A 142 -27.73 18.09 -72.30
N ARG A 143 -26.78 18.08 -73.25
CA ARG A 143 -25.48 17.43 -73.09
C ARG A 143 -24.62 18.15 -72.06
N PHE A 144 -24.66 19.48 -72.02
CA PHE A 144 -23.97 20.26 -70.99
C PHE A 144 -24.58 20.03 -69.61
N ASP A 145 -25.91 20.01 -69.49
CA ASP A 145 -26.58 19.75 -68.21
C ASP A 145 -26.28 18.34 -67.69
N THR A 146 -26.32 17.33 -68.56
CA THR A 146 -25.95 15.96 -68.18
C THR A 146 -24.47 15.84 -67.85
N PHE A 147 -23.58 16.59 -68.52
CA PHE A 147 -22.17 16.67 -68.17
C PHE A 147 -21.94 17.32 -66.80
N LEU A 148 -22.62 18.43 -66.51
CA LEU A 148 -22.56 19.10 -65.21
C LEU A 148 -23.07 18.19 -64.10
N GLN A 149 -24.22 17.55 -64.29
CA GLN A 149 -24.76 16.56 -63.34
C GLN A 149 -23.80 15.39 -63.12
N ALA A 150 -23.15 14.88 -64.18
CA ALA A 150 -22.16 13.82 -64.06
C ALA A 150 -20.88 14.29 -63.34
N ASN A 151 -20.45 15.54 -63.57
CA ASN A 151 -19.31 16.15 -62.90
C ASN A 151 -19.60 16.36 -61.40
N ASP A 152 -20.75 16.96 -61.07
CA ASP A 152 -21.20 17.15 -59.69
C ASP A 152 -21.37 15.82 -58.98
N ALA A 153 -21.96 14.82 -59.64
CA ALA A 153 -22.06 13.46 -59.10
C ALA A 153 -20.68 12.85 -58.85
N LYS A 154 -19.69 13.09 -59.73
CA LYS A 154 -18.31 12.63 -59.55
C LYS A 154 -17.61 13.38 -58.40
N ALA A 155 -17.81 14.69 -58.28
CA ALA A 155 -17.30 15.50 -57.18
C ALA A 155 -17.88 15.05 -55.84
N HIS A 156 -19.20 14.83 -55.76
CA HIS A 156 -19.85 14.30 -54.56
C HIS A 156 -19.42 12.87 -54.22
N LYS A 157 -19.16 12.01 -55.22
CA LYS A 157 -18.59 10.68 -54.97
C LYS A 157 -17.16 10.79 -54.41
N ALA A 158 -16.34 11.68 -54.96
CA ALA A 158 -14.99 11.92 -54.45
C ALA A 158 -15.00 12.49 -53.02
N MET A 159 -15.92 13.43 -52.73
CA MET A 159 -16.10 14.02 -51.40
C MET A 159 -16.52 12.96 -50.38
N ARG A 160 -17.55 12.14 -50.68
CA ARG A 160 -17.96 11.03 -49.81
C ARG A 160 -16.84 10.03 -49.57
N HIS A 161 -16.08 9.69 -50.60
CA HIS A 161 -14.93 8.81 -50.44
C HIS A 161 -13.86 9.43 -49.53
N ALA A 162 -13.58 10.73 -49.65
CA ALA A 162 -12.65 11.43 -48.77
C ALA A 162 -13.15 11.49 -47.31
N GLU A 163 -14.45 11.72 -47.10
CA GLU A 163 -15.09 11.71 -45.78
C GLU A 163 -15.03 10.32 -45.14
N GLU A 164 -15.36 9.26 -45.87
CA GLU A 164 -15.29 7.87 -45.38
C GLU A 164 -13.84 7.50 -45.00
N MET A 165 -12.87 7.84 -45.84
CA MET A 165 -11.46 7.63 -45.52
C MET A 165 -11.01 8.41 -44.29
N THR A 166 -11.54 9.62 -44.09
CA THR A 166 -11.27 10.44 -42.90
C THR A 166 -11.91 9.83 -41.66
N LYS A 167 -13.12 9.30 -41.77
CA LYS A 167 -13.81 8.58 -40.68
C LYS A 167 -13.02 7.34 -40.26
N VAL A 168 -12.62 6.50 -41.20
CA VAL A 168 -11.78 5.31 -40.93
C VAL A 168 -10.45 5.72 -40.27
N LYS A 169 -9.83 6.82 -40.72
CA LYS A 169 -8.62 7.36 -40.09
C LYS A 169 -8.88 7.79 -38.65
N GLN A 170 -9.99 8.49 -38.38
CA GLN A 170 -10.37 8.93 -37.03
C GLN A 170 -10.64 7.74 -36.10
N GLU A 171 -11.36 6.72 -36.56
CA GLU A 171 -11.61 5.49 -35.79
C GLU A 171 -10.30 4.77 -35.45
N ARG A 172 -9.37 4.66 -36.42
CA ARG A 172 -8.04 4.09 -36.18
C ARG A 172 -7.25 4.92 -35.16
N LEU A 173 -7.30 6.25 -35.24
CA LEU A 173 -6.64 7.14 -34.27
C LEU A 173 -7.23 6.99 -32.86
N GLN A 174 -8.55 6.88 -32.73
CA GLN A 174 -9.20 6.60 -31.45
C GLN A 174 -8.78 5.25 -30.89
N LYS A 175 -8.69 4.21 -31.72
CA LYS A 175 -8.19 2.89 -31.31
C LYS A 175 -6.73 2.94 -30.86
N ILE A 176 -5.87 3.67 -31.57
CA ILE A 176 -4.48 3.91 -31.16
C ILE A 176 -4.43 4.63 -29.82
N LYS A 177 -5.24 5.67 -29.62
CA LYS A 177 -5.31 6.42 -28.35
C LYS A 177 -5.76 5.51 -27.20
N HIS A 178 -6.77 4.66 -27.42
CA HIS A 178 -7.24 3.68 -26.44
C HIS A 178 -6.17 2.66 -26.08
N LEU A 179 -5.50 2.09 -27.08
CA LEU A 179 -4.40 1.15 -26.86
C LEU A 179 -3.21 1.80 -26.14
N ARG A 180 -2.87 3.04 -26.48
CA ARG A 180 -1.84 3.82 -25.74
C ARG A 180 -2.24 4.03 -24.28
N GLY A 181 -3.51 4.32 -24.01
CA GLY A 181 -4.03 4.40 -22.64
C GLY A 181 -3.89 3.08 -21.88
N LYS A 182 -4.26 1.95 -22.51
CA LYS A 182 -4.06 0.61 -21.92
C LYS A 182 -2.59 0.29 -21.66
N ILE A 183 -1.70 0.65 -22.59
CA ILE A 183 -0.25 0.47 -22.41
C ILE A 183 0.22 1.28 -21.20
N ALA A 184 -0.18 2.54 -21.08
CA ALA A 184 0.20 3.38 -19.94
C ALA A 184 -0.35 2.83 -18.61
N GLN A 185 -1.59 2.32 -18.61
CA GLN A 185 -2.17 1.67 -17.43
C GLN A 185 -1.36 0.42 -17.03
N ILE A 186 -1.10 -0.49 -17.97
CA ILE A 186 -0.31 -1.70 -17.72
C ILE A 186 1.12 -1.33 -17.29
N GLN A 187 1.72 -0.29 -17.86
CA GLN A 187 3.04 0.20 -17.43
C GLN A 187 3.01 0.71 -15.99
N SER A 188 1.97 1.45 -15.59
CA SER A 188 1.79 1.87 -14.19
C SER A 188 1.58 0.68 -13.26
N GLU A 189 0.80 -0.32 -13.67
CA GLU A 189 0.60 -1.56 -12.90
C GLU A 189 1.92 -2.34 -12.78
N ILE A 190 2.70 -2.45 -13.87
CA ILE A 190 4.03 -3.07 -13.85
C ILE A 190 4.96 -2.35 -12.89
N SER A 191 5.00 -1.01 -12.91
CA SER A 191 5.84 -0.25 -11.97
C SER A 191 5.41 -0.49 -10.51
N LYS A 192 4.12 -0.46 -10.22
CA LYS A 192 3.58 -0.79 -8.89
C LYS A 192 3.96 -2.21 -8.45
N TYR A 193 3.80 -3.21 -9.32
CA TYR A 193 4.17 -4.58 -9.01
C TYR A 193 5.69 -4.78 -8.88
N LYS A 194 6.51 -4.01 -9.60
CA LYS A 194 7.97 -4.00 -9.43
C LYS A 194 8.37 -3.45 -8.07
N GLU A 195 7.79 -2.32 -7.65
CA GLU A 195 8.02 -1.75 -6.32
C GLU A 195 7.61 -2.74 -5.22
N GLN A 196 6.41 -3.32 -5.34
CA GLN A 196 5.95 -4.36 -4.41
C GLN A 196 6.87 -5.59 -4.40
N LYS A 197 7.39 -6.01 -5.57
CA LYS A 197 8.36 -7.11 -5.65
C LYS A 197 9.65 -6.74 -4.92
N GLU A 198 10.17 -5.52 -5.12
CA GLU A 198 11.37 -5.05 -4.44
C GLU A 198 11.19 -5.00 -2.92
N GLU A 199 10.03 -4.56 -2.44
CA GLU A 199 9.65 -4.63 -1.02
C GLU A 199 9.61 -6.07 -0.51
N CYS A 200 8.93 -6.97 -1.21
CA CYS A 200 8.92 -8.40 -0.87
C CYS A 200 10.31 -9.02 -0.87
N VAL A 201 11.21 -8.61 -1.76
CA VAL A 201 12.61 -9.06 -1.77
C VAL A 201 13.36 -8.52 -0.55
N LYS A 202 13.13 -7.27 -0.14
CA LYS A 202 13.70 -6.73 1.10
C LYS A 202 13.20 -7.51 2.33
N PHE A 203 11.90 -7.79 2.39
CA PHE A 203 11.32 -8.61 3.46
C PHE A 203 11.86 -10.04 3.44
N ARG A 204 11.99 -10.67 2.27
CA ARG A 204 12.61 -11.99 2.15
C ARG A 204 14.05 -11.97 2.68
N LYS A 205 14.86 -10.99 2.27
CA LYS A 205 16.22 -10.86 2.79
C LYS A 205 16.22 -10.71 4.31
N PHE A 206 15.33 -9.89 4.88
CA PHE A 206 15.21 -9.75 6.32
C PHE A 206 14.84 -11.08 7.00
N LEU A 207 13.85 -11.81 6.48
CA LEU A 207 13.49 -13.14 6.97
C LEU A 207 14.64 -14.13 6.83
N ASP A 208 15.42 -14.08 5.75
CA ASP A 208 16.61 -14.90 5.57
C ASP A 208 17.67 -14.61 6.65
N HIS A 209 17.80 -13.36 7.13
CA HIS A 209 18.71 -13.05 8.24
C HIS A 209 18.24 -13.64 9.57
N LEU A 210 16.93 -13.61 9.82
CA LEU A 210 16.33 -14.17 11.03
C LEU A 210 16.21 -15.70 11.01
N THR A 211 16.28 -16.30 9.82
CA THR A 211 16.13 -17.74 9.67
C THR A 211 17.32 -18.47 10.30
N PRO A 212 17.09 -19.41 11.25
CA PRO A 212 18.15 -20.15 11.91
C PRO A 212 19.11 -20.85 10.94
N VAL A 213 20.40 -20.85 11.27
CA VAL A 213 21.45 -21.47 10.43
C VAL A 213 21.25 -22.98 10.29
N GLU A 214 20.76 -23.64 11.34
CA GLU A 214 20.44 -25.08 11.33
C GLU A 214 19.39 -25.43 10.27
N TRP A 215 18.36 -24.59 10.13
CA TRP A 215 17.34 -24.79 9.12
C TRP A 215 17.90 -24.55 7.71
N LYS A 216 18.76 -23.54 7.53
CA LYS A 216 19.45 -23.30 6.24
C LYS A 216 20.32 -24.50 5.84
N GLN A 217 21.03 -25.08 6.80
CA GLN A 217 21.85 -26.28 6.58
C GLN A 217 20.99 -27.47 6.18
N LYS A 218 19.89 -27.73 6.90
CA LYS A 218 18.94 -28.79 6.56
C LYS A 218 18.34 -28.61 5.16
N GLN A 219 17.99 -27.38 4.79
CA GLN A 219 17.52 -27.07 3.44
C GLN A 219 18.62 -27.24 2.38
N ALA A 220 19.87 -26.88 2.69
CA ALA A 220 20.99 -27.13 1.79
C ALA A 220 21.27 -28.63 1.60
N GLU A 221 21.12 -29.45 2.65
CA GLU A 221 21.23 -30.90 2.55
C GLU A 221 20.12 -31.52 1.71
N LEU A 222 18.86 -31.09 1.92
CA LEU A 222 17.74 -31.50 1.08
C LEU A 222 17.98 -31.13 -0.39
N ARG A 223 18.46 -29.91 -0.65
CA ARG A 223 18.86 -29.47 -1.99
C ARG A 223 19.94 -30.36 -2.59
N ARG A 224 20.96 -30.72 -1.81
CA ARG A 224 22.04 -31.61 -2.25
C ARG A 224 21.49 -32.99 -2.61
N LEU A 225 20.60 -33.53 -1.78
CA LEU A 225 19.99 -34.84 -1.98
C LEU A 225 19.06 -34.84 -3.19
N GLU A 226 18.28 -33.78 -3.40
CA GLU A 226 17.43 -33.64 -4.59
C GLU A 226 18.26 -33.48 -5.87
N ALA A 227 19.34 -32.69 -5.82
CA ALA A 227 20.27 -32.53 -6.93
C ALA A 227 20.94 -33.87 -7.28
N GLU A 228 21.34 -34.64 -6.27
CA GLU A 228 21.89 -35.99 -6.43
C GLU A 228 20.85 -36.96 -6.97
N ARG A 229 19.59 -36.89 -6.51
CA ARG A 229 18.48 -37.69 -7.06
C ARG A 229 18.24 -37.36 -8.54
N LYS A 230 18.19 -36.07 -8.89
CA LYS A 230 18.03 -35.60 -10.27
C LYS A 230 19.20 -36.06 -11.15
N LYS A 231 20.43 -35.96 -10.63
CA LYS A 231 21.66 -36.48 -11.27
C LYS A 231 21.55 -37.97 -11.51
N ASN A 232 21.16 -38.75 -10.51
CA ASN A 232 21.01 -40.20 -10.61
C ASN A 232 19.94 -40.62 -11.61
N ILE A 233 18.79 -39.93 -11.63
CA ILE A 233 17.72 -40.18 -12.62
C ILE A 233 18.24 -39.92 -14.03
N TRP A 234 18.96 -38.80 -14.23
CA TRP A 234 19.54 -38.49 -15.54
C TRP A 234 20.60 -39.53 -15.95
N MET A 235 21.51 -39.89 -15.04
CA MET A 235 22.54 -40.90 -15.28
C MET A 235 21.93 -42.25 -15.62
N ASN A 236 20.89 -42.68 -14.90
CA ASN A 236 20.17 -43.92 -15.18
C ASN A 236 19.52 -43.88 -16.56
N LYS A 237 18.81 -42.80 -16.90
CA LYS A 237 18.21 -42.65 -18.23
C LYS A 237 19.26 -42.68 -19.34
N ARG A 238 20.40 -42.01 -19.12
CA ARG A 238 21.52 -41.99 -20.06
C ARG A 238 22.13 -43.39 -20.24
N ASN A 239 22.29 -44.12 -19.14
CA ASN A 239 22.75 -45.51 -19.17
C ASN A 239 21.74 -46.43 -19.85
N ASP A 240 20.44 -46.28 -19.60
CA ASP A 240 19.38 -47.03 -20.27
C ASP A 240 19.40 -46.80 -21.79
N ASP A 241 19.63 -45.56 -22.25
CA ASP A 241 19.78 -45.22 -23.66
C ASP A 241 21.01 -45.91 -24.28
N ILE A 242 22.12 -45.97 -23.55
CA ILE A 242 23.35 -46.65 -23.96
C ILE A 242 23.11 -48.17 -24.03
N GLU A 243 22.46 -48.75 -23.02
CA GLU A 243 22.12 -50.17 -22.99
C GLU A 243 21.14 -50.55 -24.10
N ALA A 244 20.16 -49.70 -24.39
CA ALA A 244 19.24 -49.88 -25.51
C ALA A 244 19.98 -49.89 -26.86
N ARG A 245 20.97 -49.00 -27.05
CA ARG A 245 21.83 -49.00 -28.25
C ARG A 245 22.67 -50.27 -28.35
N ILE A 246 23.29 -50.70 -27.25
CA ILE A 246 24.06 -51.95 -27.19
C ILE A 246 23.15 -53.15 -27.52
N LYS A 247 21.94 -53.19 -26.95
CA LYS A 247 20.95 -54.26 -27.18
C LYS A 247 20.48 -54.29 -28.64
N ALA A 248 20.21 -53.13 -29.23
CA ALA A 248 19.81 -53.05 -30.64
C ALA A 248 20.92 -53.54 -31.58
N GLU A 249 22.17 -53.13 -31.35
CA GLU A 249 23.32 -53.59 -32.16
C GLU A 249 23.64 -55.06 -31.93
N LEU A 250 23.43 -55.57 -30.71
CA LEU A 250 23.54 -57.00 -30.41
C LEU A 250 22.45 -57.83 -31.10
N ALA A 251 21.21 -57.36 -31.14
CA ALA A 251 20.12 -58.05 -31.82
C ALA A 251 20.42 -58.18 -33.33
N ILE A 252 20.89 -57.11 -33.96
CA ILE A 252 21.32 -57.14 -35.36
C ILE A 252 22.46 -58.15 -35.58
N TYR A 253 23.43 -58.21 -34.64
CA TYR A 253 24.53 -59.17 -34.71
C TYR A 253 24.04 -60.61 -34.48
N GLU A 254 23.12 -60.82 -33.54
CA GLU A 254 22.54 -62.13 -33.25
C GLU A 254 21.75 -62.69 -34.44
N ASP A 255 20.98 -61.83 -35.13
CA ASP A 255 20.27 -62.18 -36.36
C ASP A 255 21.22 -62.49 -37.53
N SER A 256 22.42 -61.90 -37.52
CA SER A 256 23.44 -62.13 -38.55
C SER A 256 24.16 -63.48 -38.43
N ILE A 257 24.11 -64.11 -37.23
CA ILE A 257 24.72 -65.42 -36.98
C ILE A 257 23.62 -66.49 -37.06
N PRO A 258 23.62 -67.35 -38.09
CA PRO A 258 22.61 -68.39 -38.23
C PRO A 258 22.55 -69.30 -37.00
N ASP A 259 21.33 -69.57 -36.52
CA ASP A 259 21.13 -70.51 -35.42
C ASP A 259 21.32 -71.95 -35.95
N PRO A 260 22.33 -72.70 -35.46
CA PRO A 260 22.62 -74.06 -35.94
C PRO A 260 21.42 -75.01 -35.82
N PHE A 261 20.56 -74.81 -34.83
CA PHE A 261 19.38 -75.65 -34.61
C PHE A 261 18.26 -75.30 -35.59
N VAL A 262 18.04 -74.02 -35.88
CA VAL A 262 17.08 -73.55 -36.89
C VAL A 262 17.51 -73.98 -38.29
N GLU A 263 18.81 -73.91 -38.60
CA GLU A 263 19.36 -74.40 -39.87
C GLU A 263 19.22 -75.92 -40.01
N ALA A 264 19.43 -76.69 -38.94
CA ALA A 264 19.24 -78.14 -38.96
C ALA A 264 17.76 -78.52 -39.13
N MET A 265 16.85 -77.78 -38.49
CA MET A 265 15.40 -77.99 -38.60
C MET A 265 14.88 -77.73 -40.03
N LYS A 266 15.40 -76.69 -40.71
CA LYS A 266 15.09 -76.41 -42.14
C LYS A 266 15.54 -77.53 -43.10
N LYS A 267 16.53 -78.33 -42.71
CA LYS A 267 17.06 -79.44 -43.52
C LYS A 267 16.31 -80.76 -43.35
N GLY A 268 15.28 -80.82 -42.49
CA GLY A 268 14.27 -81.90 -42.47
C GLY A 268 14.79 -83.33 -42.21
N LYS A 269 15.94 -83.50 -41.54
CA LYS A 269 16.63 -84.79 -41.36
C LYS A 269 16.61 -85.26 -39.90
N LYS A 270 16.40 -86.56 -39.63
CA LYS A 270 16.55 -87.14 -38.28
C LYS A 270 18.03 -87.11 -37.88
N LEU A 271 18.32 -86.45 -36.77
CA LEU A 271 19.69 -86.24 -36.28
C LEU A 271 20.18 -87.46 -35.49
N SER A 272 21.44 -87.83 -35.68
CA SER A 272 22.14 -88.80 -34.83
C SER A 272 22.59 -88.15 -33.52
N LYS A 273 22.72 -88.93 -32.43
CA LYS A 273 23.22 -88.46 -31.11
C LYS A 273 24.56 -87.71 -31.21
N LYS A 274 25.43 -88.09 -32.17
CA LYS A 274 26.70 -87.42 -32.45
C LYS A 274 26.52 -86.07 -33.18
N GLU A 275 25.53 -85.98 -34.06
CA GLU A 275 25.17 -84.74 -34.77
C GLU A 275 24.47 -83.75 -33.82
N GLU A 276 23.64 -84.23 -32.91
CA GLU A 276 23.03 -83.42 -31.84
C GLU A 276 24.09 -82.82 -30.90
N SER A 277 25.07 -83.60 -30.45
CA SER A 277 26.19 -83.10 -29.65
C SER A 277 27.04 -82.07 -30.40
N MET A 278 27.22 -82.23 -31.72
CA MET A 278 27.94 -81.26 -32.55
C MET A 278 27.13 -79.96 -32.77
N LEU A 279 25.80 -80.05 -32.88
CA LEU A 279 24.91 -78.89 -32.93
C LEU A 279 24.89 -78.14 -31.59
N GLN A 280 24.92 -78.85 -30.47
CA GLN A 280 25.06 -78.27 -29.13
C GLN A 280 26.38 -77.50 -28.99
N ALA A 281 27.51 -78.10 -29.38
CA ALA A 281 28.81 -77.42 -29.37
C ALA A 281 28.80 -76.15 -30.26
N LYS A 282 28.21 -76.22 -31.45
CA LYS A 282 28.07 -75.04 -32.33
C LYS A 282 27.14 -73.96 -31.75
N ALA A 283 26.10 -74.35 -31.04
CA ALA A 283 25.21 -73.41 -30.35
C ALA A 283 25.91 -72.74 -29.15
N GLU A 284 26.77 -73.47 -28.43
CA GLU A 284 27.64 -72.93 -27.38
C GLU A 284 28.67 -71.94 -27.94
N ASP A 285 29.30 -72.24 -29.07
CA ASP A 285 30.22 -71.32 -29.76
C ASP A 285 29.51 -70.02 -30.19
N ARG A 286 28.30 -70.12 -30.77
CA ARG A 286 27.45 -68.96 -31.09
C ARG A 286 27.15 -68.12 -29.85
N ARG A 287 26.80 -68.76 -28.74
CA ARG A 287 26.53 -68.06 -27.47
C ARG A 287 27.77 -67.33 -26.94
N ASN A 288 28.93 -67.98 -26.99
CA ASN A 288 30.20 -67.38 -26.60
C ASN A 288 30.60 -66.21 -27.50
N ASP A 289 30.34 -66.28 -28.81
CA ASP A 289 30.61 -65.17 -29.73
C ASP A 289 29.69 -63.97 -29.51
N ILE A 290 28.39 -64.20 -29.30
CA ILE A 290 27.42 -63.15 -28.92
C ILE A 290 27.85 -62.51 -27.59
N GLU A 291 28.29 -63.31 -26.61
CA GLU A 291 28.76 -62.80 -25.32
C GLU A 291 30.06 -61.97 -25.46
N ASN A 292 31.00 -62.44 -26.27
CA ASN A 292 32.24 -61.71 -26.58
C ASN A 292 31.94 -60.40 -27.31
N LYS A 293 30.99 -60.39 -28.24
CA LYS A 293 30.51 -59.18 -28.91
C LYS A 293 29.86 -58.23 -27.92
N ARG A 294 29.04 -58.73 -26.99
CA ARG A 294 28.43 -57.93 -25.90
C ARG A 294 29.49 -57.27 -25.04
N LYS A 295 30.55 -57.99 -24.66
CA LYS A 295 31.69 -57.44 -23.89
C LYS A 295 32.41 -56.33 -24.68
N LYS A 296 32.64 -56.53 -25.98
CA LYS A 296 33.25 -55.51 -26.86
C LYS A 296 32.36 -54.26 -27.00
N LEU A 297 31.05 -54.44 -27.19
CA LEU A 297 30.10 -53.33 -27.34
C LEU A 297 29.92 -52.56 -26.03
N LYS A 298 29.89 -53.24 -24.88
CA LYS A 298 29.95 -52.58 -23.57
C LYS A 298 31.21 -51.72 -23.44
N LYS A 299 32.39 -52.23 -23.81
CA LYS A 299 33.63 -51.44 -23.78
C LYS A 299 33.63 -50.26 -24.75
N LYS A 300 32.94 -50.38 -25.89
CA LYS A 300 32.85 -49.33 -26.93
C LYS A 300 31.90 -48.19 -26.55
N TYR A 301 30.72 -48.53 -26.02
CA TYR A 301 29.63 -47.58 -25.81
C TYR A 301 29.43 -47.15 -24.38
N HIS A 302 30.05 -47.79 -23.40
CA HIS A 302 29.97 -47.37 -22.01
C HIS A 302 31.02 -46.29 -21.74
N PRO A 303 30.65 -44.99 -21.77
CA PRO A 303 31.48 -43.93 -21.21
C PRO A 303 31.78 -44.24 -19.74
N GLY A 304 32.99 -43.90 -19.28
CA GLY A 304 33.33 -43.97 -17.87
C GLY A 304 32.42 -43.05 -17.06
N GLN A 305 32.18 -43.41 -15.79
CA GLN A 305 31.29 -42.66 -14.90
C GLN A 305 31.67 -41.16 -14.83
N GLU A 306 32.97 -40.84 -14.78
CA GLU A 306 33.48 -39.46 -14.80
C GLU A 306 33.05 -38.66 -16.04
N VAL A 307 32.89 -39.31 -17.20
CA VAL A 307 32.49 -38.64 -18.45
C VAL A 307 31.00 -38.29 -18.40
N LEU A 308 30.16 -39.19 -17.86
CA LEU A 308 28.74 -38.92 -17.63
C LEU A 308 28.54 -37.80 -16.62
N GLU A 309 29.36 -37.77 -15.57
CA GLU A 309 29.31 -36.71 -14.57
C GLU A 309 29.67 -35.35 -15.16
N ARG A 310 30.70 -35.30 -16.03
CA ARG A 310 31.05 -34.07 -16.76
C ARG A 310 29.93 -33.60 -17.68
N GLU A 311 29.34 -34.51 -18.45
CA GLU A 311 28.20 -34.22 -19.35
C GLU A 311 27.01 -33.66 -18.55
N TYR A 312 26.69 -34.24 -17.39
CA TYR A 312 25.65 -33.70 -16.51
C TYR A 312 25.99 -32.29 -16.01
N THR A 313 27.24 -32.06 -15.58
CA THR A 313 27.64 -30.77 -15.03
C THR A 313 27.72 -29.65 -16.06
N GLU A 314 28.12 -29.95 -17.29
CA GLU A 314 28.30 -28.95 -18.34
C GLU A 314 27.01 -28.68 -19.12
N ASP A 315 26.21 -29.72 -19.40
CA ASP A 315 25.05 -29.57 -20.30
C ASP A 315 23.70 -29.46 -19.57
N VAL A 316 23.58 -30.05 -18.37
CA VAL A 316 22.29 -30.17 -17.67
C VAL A 316 22.15 -29.16 -16.53
N LEU A 317 23.19 -28.98 -15.70
CA LEU A 317 23.15 -28.03 -14.58
C LEU A 317 22.88 -26.58 -15.02
N PRO A 318 23.54 -26.02 -16.06
CA PRO A 318 23.35 -24.61 -16.44
C PRO A 318 21.97 -24.30 -17.05
N ARG A 319 21.23 -25.33 -17.48
CA ARG A 319 19.89 -25.17 -18.06
C ARG A 319 18.77 -25.19 -17.01
N GLN A 320 19.08 -25.47 -15.74
CA GLN A 320 18.07 -25.45 -14.69
C GLN A 320 17.80 -24.00 -14.27
N PRO A 321 16.52 -23.62 -14.08
CA PRO A 321 16.18 -22.30 -13.57
C PRO A 321 16.83 -22.06 -12.19
N PRO A 322 17.13 -20.80 -11.84
CA PRO A 322 17.66 -20.46 -10.52
C PRO A 322 16.74 -20.99 -9.43
N GLN A 323 17.25 -21.89 -8.60
CA GLN A 323 16.46 -22.64 -7.61
C GLN A 323 16.00 -21.78 -6.42
N ASP A 324 16.48 -20.54 -6.29
CA ASP A 324 16.15 -19.66 -5.18
C ASP A 324 14.68 -19.20 -5.17
N GLU A 325 13.95 -19.32 -6.29
CA GLU A 325 12.57 -18.85 -6.38
C GLU A 325 11.55 -19.77 -5.67
N ASP A 326 11.86 -21.07 -5.49
CA ASP A 326 10.90 -22.08 -5.01
C ASP A 326 11.20 -22.65 -3.60
N ASP A 327 12.21 -22.11 -2.90
CA ASP A 327 12.54 -22.57 -1.54
C ASP A 327 11.43 -22.21 -0.54
N GLU A 328 10.89 -23.23 0.14
CA GLU A 328 9.87 -23.05 1.17
C GLU A 328 10.44 -22.20 2.33
N LEU A 329 9.80 -21.09 2.69
CA LEU A 329 10.27 -20.19 3.75
C LEU A 329 10.12 -20.83 5.14
N TYR A 330 11.04 -20.50 6.05
CA TYR A 330 10.96 -20.91 7.46
C TYR A 330 9.71 -20.34 8.16
N PHE A 331 9.42 -19.06 7.91
CA PHE A 331 8.27 -18.35 8.48
C PHE A 331 7.04 -18.52 7.58
N LYS A 332 6.08 -19.33 8.04
CA LYS A 332 4.81 -19.59 7.33
C LYS A 332 3.69 -18.63 7.73
N GLU A 333 3.64 -18.25 9.00
CA GLU A 333 2.65 -17.34 9.54
C GLU A 333 3.33 -16.07 10.09
N PRO A 334 2.72 -14.89 9.91
CA PRO A 334 3.25 -13.64 10.46
C PRO A 334 3.41 -13.67 11.99
N LYS A 335 2.57 -14.45 12.68
CA LYS A 335 2.62 -14.61 14.15
C LYS A 335 3.95 -15.17 14.62
N HIS A 336 4.56 -16.10 13.88
CA HIS A 336 5.83 -16.72 14.29
C HIS A 336 6.94 -15.69 14.50
N LEU A 337 6.98 -14.64 13.68
CA LEU A 337 7.97 -13.59 13.82
C LEU A 337 7.68 -12.70 15.04
N LEU A 338 6.40 -12.37 15.27
CA LEU A 338 5.96 -11.62 16.45
C LEU A 338 6.23 -12.40 17.74
N ASP A 339 6.02 -13.71 17.74
CA ASP A 339 6.28 -14.58 18.89
C ASP A 339 7.78 -14.61 19.21
N ILE A 340 8.66 -14.66 18.18
CA ILE A 340 10.12 -14.58 18.40
C ILE A 340 10.51 -13.23 18.99
N PHE A 341 9.95 -12.12 18.49
CA PHE A 341 10.23 -10.80 19.07
C PHE A 341 9.73 -10.69 20.50
N THR A 342 8.51 -11.16 20.78
CA THR A 342 7.96 -11.20 22.14
C THR A 342 8.84 -12.03 23.06
N ASN A 343 9.27 -13.21 22.63
CA ASN A 343 10.17 -14.07 23.41
C ASN A 343 11.55 -13.42 23.65
N LEU A 344 12.08 -12.69 22.66
CA LEU A 344 13.33 -11.94 22.81
C LEU A 344 13.16 -10.74 23.76
N GLU A 345 12.02 -10.05 23.71
CA GLU A 345 11.67 -8.99 24.65
C GLU A 345 11.55 -9.53 26.07
N GLU A 346 10.84 -10.64 26.27
CA GLU A 346 10.72 -11.33 27.55
C GLU A 346 12.09 -11.81 28.07
N ALA A 347 12.92 -12.40 27.21
CA ALA A 347 14.26 -12.84 27.59
C ALA A 347 15.17 -11.66 27.95
N ASN A 348 15.10 -10.55 27.21
CA ASN A 348 15.86 -9.34 27.52
C ASN A 348 15.38 -8.70 28.83
N LEU A 349 14.07 -8.65 29.06
CA LEU A 349 13.50 -8.19 30.34
C LEU A 349 13.96 -9.07 31.50
N PHE A 350 13.96 -10.39 31.31
CA PHE A 350 14.45 -11.34 32.30
C PHE A 350 15.96 -11.15 32.58
N LEU A 351 16.77 -10.92 31.55
CA LEU A 351 18.20 -10.62 31.72
C LEU A 351 18.43 -9.31 32.47
N ILE A 352 17.64 -8.27 32.18
CA ILE A 352 17.72 -6.99 32.90
C ILE A 352 17.34 -7.20 34.36
N GLN A 353 16.26 -7.94 34.62
CA GLN A 353 15.83 -8.23 36.00
C GLN A 353 16.90 -9.02 36.76
N ASN A 354 17.48 -10.08 36.16
CA ASN A 354 18.55 -10.83 36.79
C ASN A 354 19.80 -9.97 37.03
N ALA A 355 20.14 -9.07 36.10
CA ALA A 355 21.26 -8.15 36.29
C ALA A 355 21.01 -7.23 37.49
N GLN A 356 19.80 -6.68 37.62
CA GLN A 356 19.39 -5.86 38.77
C GLN A 356 19.41 -6.66 40.08
N GLU A 357 18.84 -7.87 40.09
CA GLU A 357 18.86 -8.74 41.29
C GLU A 357 20.30 -9.10 41.71
N THR A 358 21.19 -9.34 40.74
CA THR A 358 22.61 -9.61 41.03
C THR A 358 23.37 -8.37 41.49
N GLU A 359 22.98 -7.18 41.00
CA GLU A 359 23.52 -5.89 41.42
C GLU A 359 23.08 -5.58 42.86
N GLU A 360 21.79 -5.73 43.17
CA GLU A 360 21.25 -5.59 44.53
C GLU A 360 21.91 -6.57 45.51
N ALA A 361 22.10 -7.83 45.12
CA ALA A 361 22.80 -8.82 45.94
C ALA A 361 24.28 -8.45 46.16
N MET A 362 24.94 -7.84 45.16
CA MET A 362 26.31 -7.36 45.29
C MET A 362 26.39 -6.17 46.24
N GLU A 363 25.48 -5.19 46.11
CA GLU A 363 25.36 -4.05 47.01
C GLU A 363 25.11 -4.50 48.46
N GLU A 364 24.25 -5.50 48.68
CA GLU A 364 23.99 -6.06 50.02
C GLU A 364 25.25 -6.73 50.60
N ILE A 365 26.04 -7.44 49.78
CA ILE A 365 27.30 -8.04 50.20
C ILE A 365 28.33 -6.96 50.52
N GLU A 366 28.43 -5.91 49.69
CA GLU A 366 29.32 -4.77 49.93
C GLU A 366 28.97 -4.04 51.21
N GLU A 367 27.69 -3.80 51.48
CA GLU A 367 27.22 -3.17 52.73
C GLU A 367 27.57 -4.03 53.95
N LYS A 368 27.30 -5.33 53.90
CA LYS A 368 27.68 -6.28 54.98
C LYS A 368 29.19 -6.32 55.18
N PHE A 369 29.96 -6.27 54.10
CA PHE A 369 31.41 -6.24 54.17
C PHE A 369 31.92 -4.96 54.84
N GLU A 370 31.36 -3.81 54.46
CA GLU A 370 31.74 -2.52 55.06
C GLU A 370 31.32 -2.42 56.52
N GLU A 371 30.15 -2.97 56.89
CA GLU A 371 29.74 -3.09 58.29
C GLU A 371 30.70 -3.98 59.09
N ALA A 372 31.03 -5.17 58.57
CA ALA A 372 31.98 -6.09 59.20
C ALA A 372 33.36 -5.44 59.34
N ARG A 373 33.81 -4.72 58.31
CA ARG A 373 35.05 -3.94 58.33
C ARG A 373 35.01 -2.89 59.42
N ARG A 374 33.94 -2.10 59.53
CA ARG A 374 33.77 -1.08 60.57
C ARG A 374 33.80 -1.68 61.97
N VAL A 375 33.15 -2.83 62.18
CA VAL A 375 33.18 -3.55 63.46
C VAL A 375 34.59 -4.06 63.77
N MET A 376 35.31 -4.60 62.78
CA MET A 376 36.69 -5.05 62.97
C MET A 376 37.66 -3.89 63.21
N GLU A 377 37.50 -2.76 62.52
CA GLU A 377 38.27 -1.53 62.75
C GLU A 377 38.00 -0.98 64.17
N ALA A 378 36.76 -0.99 64.64
CA ALA A 378 36.42 -0.62 66.01
C ALA A 378 37.05 -1.57 67.05
N LYS A 379 36.98 -2.89 66.83
CA LYS A 379 37.61 -3.89 67.71
C LYS A 379 39.13 -3.75 67.73
N THR A 380 39.76 -3.55 66.57
CA THR A 380 41.21 -3.34 66.48
C THR A 380 41.62 -2.03 67.14
N HIS A 381 40.82 -0.95 67.04
CA HIS A 381 41.05 0.28 67.79
C HIS A 381 40.97 0.05 69.30
N ALA A 382 39.90 -0.60 69.78
CA ALA A 382 39.72 -0.90 71.20
C ALA A 382 40.85 -1.80 71.76
N LEU A 383 41.30 -2.79 70.98
CA LEU A 383 42.46 -3.62 71.35
C LEU A 383 43.76 -2.82 71.38
N LYS A 384 43.99 -1.92 70.43
CA LYS A 384 45.16 -1.02 70.44
C LYS A 384 45.12 -0.10 71.67
N GLU A 385 43.99 0.50 71.99
CA GLU A 385 43.84 1.32 73.21
C GLU A 385 44.07 0.48 74.48
N GLY A 386 43.58 -0.76 74.51
CA GLY A 386 43.83 -1.71 75.60
C GLY A 386 45.32 -2.04 75.75
N ILE A 387 46.03 -2.30 74.63
CA ILE A 387 47.48 -2.50 74.61
C ILE A 387 48.18 -1.25 75.14
N GLU A 388 47.87 -0.06 74.63
CA GLU A 388 48.47 1.19 75.11
C GLU A 388 48.24 1.43 76.62
N ASN A 389 47.05 1.11 77.12
CA ASN A 389 46.73 1.25 78.54
C ASN A 389 47.49 0.22 79.39
N THR A 390 47.57 -1.03 78.96
CA THR A 390 48.36 -2.06 79.66
C THR A 390 49.85 -1.77 79.61
N GLU A 391 50.38 -1.26 78.49
CA GLU A 391 51.75 -0.77 78.38
C GLU A 391 52.01 0.39 79.35
N LYS A 392 51.10 1.35 79.48
CA LYS A 392 51.16 2.41 80.49
C LYS A 392 51.17 1.86 81.92
N GLN A 393 50.29 0.91 82.24
CA GLN A 393 50.26 0.27 83.57
C GLN A 393 51.53 -0.52 83.87
N ILE A 394 52.08 -1.23 82.88
CA ILE A 394 53.36 -1.94 83.01
C ILE A 394 54.48 -0.93 83.24
N LEU A 395 54.50 0.20 82.52
CA LEU A 395 55.49 1.26 82.71
C LEU A 395 55.40 1.85 84.13
N GLU A 396 54.19 2.17 84.60
CA GLU A 396 53.97 2.65 85.97
C GLU A 396 54.38 1.62 87.03
N LYS A 397 54.02 0.35 86.88
CA LYS A 397 54.43 -0.71 87.81
C LYS A 397 55.94 -0.94 87.78
N LYS A 398 56.58 -0.88 86.61
CA LYS A 398 58.05 -0.95 86.49
C LYS A 398 58.71 0.25 87.17
N GLN A 399 58.17 1.47 87.03
CA GLN A 399 58.68 2.65 87.74
C GLN A 399 58.53 2.51 89.25
N LYS A 400 57.37 2.07 89.76
CA LYS A 400 57.15 1.79 91.19
C LYS A 400 58.09 0.70 91.71
N CYS A 401 58.31 -0.36 90.93
CA CYS A 401 59.26 -1.42 91.28
C CYS A 401 60.70 -0.90 91.31
N ALA A 402 61.10 -0.06 90.34
CA ALA A 402 62.40 0.59 90.34
C ALA A 402 62.59 1.53 91.54
N GLN A 403 61.55 2.30 91.92
CA GLN A 403 61.54 3.12 93.13
C GLN A 403 61.69 2.27 94.40
N ALA A 404 60.92 1.19 94.52
CA ALA A 404 61.02 0.27 95.66
C ALA A 404 62.38 -0.42 95.73
N LEU A 405 62.98 -0.78 94.59
CA LEU A 405 64.34 -1.34 94.55
C LEU A 405 65.39 -0.30 94.97
N GLN A 406 65.24 0.97 94.58
CA GLN A 406 66.09 2.06 95.08
C GLN A 406 65.92 2.27 96.59
N GLU A 407 64.69 2.20 97.12
CA GLU A 407 64.43 2.25 98.55
C GLU A 407 65.06 1.08 99.31
N ILE A 408 64.96 -0.15 98.77
CA ILE A 408 65.62 -1.33 99.33
C ILE A 408 67.14 -1.21 99.26
N GLU A 409 67.70 -0.69 98.17
CA GLU A 409 69.15 -0.47 98.05
C GLU A 409 69.63 0.61 99.05
N ASN A 410 68.86 1.67 99.23
CA ASN A 410 69.13 2.71 100.22
C ASN A 410 69.00 2.15 101.66
N ALA A 411 68.01 1.29 101.92
CA ALA A 411 67.84 0.59 103.19
C ALA A 411 68.96 -0.46 103.43
N ARG A 412 69.44 -1.14 102.39
CA ARG A 412 70.59 -2.06 102.45
C ARG A 412 71.90 -1.33 102.70
N LYS A 413 72.12 -0.14 102.12
CA LYS A 413 73.25 0.73 102.46
C LYS A 413 73.13 1.30 103.89
N GLY A 414 71.91 1.35 104.45
CA GLY A 414 71.64 1.82 105.81
C GLY A 414 71.63 0.73 106.91
N ARG A 415 71.69 -0.57 106.58
CA ARG A 415 71.53 -1.64 107.60
C ARG A 415 72.41 -2.86 107.34
N ALA A 416 73.66 -2.75 107.77
CA ALA A 416 74.47 -3.91 108.14
C ALA A 416 73.95 -4.46 109.48
N GLY A 417 73.48 -5.72 109.49
CA GLY A 417 73.34 -6.51 110.72
C GLY A 417 71.98 -7.18 110.98
N LYS A 418 72.05 -8.52 111.12
CA LYS A 418 71.15 -9.49 111.81
C LYS A 418 69.95 -10.12 111.07
N GLU A 419 70.21 -11.37 110.65
CA GLU A 419 69.52 -12.65 110.93
C GLU A 419 67.98 -12.79 111.05
N GLU A 420 67.48 -13.70 110.21
CA GLU A 420 66.57 -14.86 110.41
C GLU A 420 65.07 -14.77 110.85
N LYS A 421 64.27 -15.53 110.06
CA LYS A 421 63.11 -16.43 110.33
C LYS A 421 61.65 -16.02 110.03
N GLU A 422 61.03 -16.95 109.26
CA GLU A 422 59.66 -17.51 109.25
C GLU A 422 58.42 -16.61 109.13
N GLU A 423 57.57 -16.90 108.12
CA GLU A 423 56.14 -17.26 108.28
C GLU A 423 55.46 -17.55 106.90
N GLN A 424 54.79 -18.70 106.79
CA GLN A 424 53.56 -18.94 105.98
C GLN A 424 52.43 -19.23 107.01
N PRO A 425 51.11 -19.42 106.70
CA PRO A 425 50.31 -19.31 105.46
C PRO A 425 48.94 -18.59 105.65
N LYS A 426 48.14 -18.41 104.55
CA LYS A 426 46.64 -18.55 104.44
C LYS A 426 46.04 -17.61 103.38
N GLU A 427 45.34 -18.18 102.40
CA GLU A 427 44.04 -17.71 101.85
C GLU A 427 43.61 -18.62 100.66
N GLU A 428 42.85 -19.67 100.95
CA GLU A 428 41.99 -20.38 99.99
C GLU A 428 40.59 -20.36 100.62
N GLY A 429 39.62 -19.69 99.97
CA GLY A 429 38.26 -19.58 100.52
C GLY A 429 37.33 -18.56 99.85
N ALA A 430 37.66 -18.02 98.68
CA ALA A 430 36.83 -17.01 98.00
C ALA A 430 36.15 -17.51 96.71
N GLU A 431 36.52 -18.68 96.17
CA GLU A 431 35.96 -19.18 94.90
C GLU A 431 34.68 -20.02 95.06
N GLU A 432 34.47 -20.72 96.19
CA GLU A 432 33.28 -21.58 96.34
C GLU A 432 31.96 -20.79 96.52
N VAL A 433 32.02 -19.58 97.09
CA VAL A 433 30.81 -18.78 97.38
C VAL A 433 30.19 -18.18 96.11
N SER A 434 31.01 -17.79 95.12
CA SER A 434 30.53 -17.24 93.84
C SER A 434 29.93 -18.32 92.93
N GLN A 435 30.49 -19.53 92.97
CA GLN A 435 29.94 -20.67 92.22
C GLN A 435 28.60 -21.14 92.79
N ALA A 436 28.44 -21.13 94.13
CA ALA A 436 27.18 -21.48 94.78
C ALA A 436 26.04 -20.49 94.44
N GLN A 437 26.34 -19.19 94.33
CA GLN A 437 25.37 -18.17 93.91
C GLN A 437 24.96 -18.31 92.45
N LEU A 438 25.92 -18.59 91.55
CA LEU A 438 25.61 -18.84 90.14
C LEU A 438 24.72 -20.08 89.94
N LEU A 439 24.96 -21.14 90.71
CA LEU A 439 24.13 -22.36 90.68
C LEU A 439 22.72 -22.08 91.21
N ALA A 440 22.56 -21.21 92.20
CA ALA A 440 21.26 -20.81 92.73
C ALA A 440 20.45 -20.00 91.70
N ASP A 441 21.07 -19.03 91.02
CA ASP A 441 20.43 -18.23 89.97
C ASP A 441 20.00 -19.10 88.79
N LEU A 442 20.88 -20.02 88.36
CA LEU A 442 20.56 -20.98 87.30
C LEU A 442 19.40 -21.89 87.70
N SER A 443 19.35 -22.36 88.95
CA SER A 443 18.24 -23.19 89.43
C SER A 443 16.90 -22.45 89.42
N ALA A 444 16.91 -21.13 89.68
CA ALA A 444 15.73 -20.29 89.65
C ALA A 444 15.24 -20.04 88.21
N GLU A 445 16.15 -19.86 87.26
CA GLU A 445 15.81 -19.66 85.84
C GLU A 445 15.28 -20.96 85.21
N VAL A 446 15.88 -22.11 85.53
CA VAL A 446 15.38 -23.44 85.15
C VAL A 446 13.98 -23.67 85.70
N LEU A 447 13.69 -23.25 86.95
CA LEU A 447 12.35 -23.31 87.53
C LEU A 447 11.35 -22.42 86.79
N GLY A 448 11.76 -21.22 86.39
CA GLY A 448 10.91 -20.32 85.59
C GLY A 448 10.50 -20.93 84.25
N VAL A 449 11.45 -21.51 83.52
CA VAL A 449 11.17 -22.20 82.24
C VAL A 449 10.29 -23.43 82.46
N PHE A 450 10.59 -24.23 83.49
CA PHE A 450 9.82 -25.43 83.82
C PHE A 450 8.34 -25.13 84.12
N GLN A 451 8.05 -24.01 84.78
CA GLN A 451 6.68 -23.54 85.02
C GLN A 451 5.98 -23.07 83.74
N VAL A 452 6.68 -22.34 82.86
CA VAL A 452 6.13 -21.88 81.57
C VAL A 452 5.80 -23.08 80.66
N CYS A 453 6.60 -24.14 80.72
CA CYS A 453 6.35 -25.38 80.00
C CYS A 453 5.18 -26.21 80.57
N GLY A 454 4.58 -25.81 81.70
CA GLY A 454 3.36 -26.41 82.25
C GLY A 454 3.55 -27.68 83.08
N PHE A 455 4.75 -27.92 83.61
CA PHE A 455 5.03 -29.07 84.47
C PHE A 455 4.68 -28.82 85.94
N ASP A 456 4.25 -29.86 86.67
CA ASP A 456 3.90 -29.79 88.08
C ASP A 456 5.13 -29.58 88.98
N THR A 457 5.05 -28.62 89.89
CA THR A 457 6.15 -28.12 90.73
C THR A 457 6.40 -28.93 92.01
N GLU A 458 6.31 -30.26 91.96
CA GLU A 458 6.77 -31.09 93.08
C GLU A 458 8.28 -31.28 92.98
N ALA A 459 9.00 -30.90 94.05
CA ALA A 459 10.45 -30.68 94.11
C ALA A 459 11.28 -31.73 93.36
N ARG A 460 11.73 -31.35 92.15
CA ARG A 460 12.65 -32.11 91.30
C ARG A 460 13.99 -31.38 91.24
N ASP A 461 15.05 -32.17 91.17
CA ASP A 461 16.42 -31.69 91.02
C ASP A 461 16.56 -30.88 89.70
N PRO A 462 17.30 -29.76 89.64
CA PRO A 462 17.44 -28.95 88.41
C PRO A 462 17.91 -29.74 87.19
N LEU A 463 18.72 -30.78 87.37
CA LEU A 463 19.14 -31.68 86.29
C LEU A 463 17.96 -32.53 85.76
N GLN A 464 17.06 -32.97 86.64
CA GLN A 464 15.85 -33.70 86.24
C GLN A 464 14.85 -32.77 85.55
N MET A 465 14.77 -31.51 85.98
CA MET A 465 13.94 -30.49 85.33
C MET A 465 14.45 -30.21 83.91
N LEU A 466 15.77 -30.03 83.74
CA LEU A 466 16.40 -29.89 82.43
C LEU A 466 16.16 -31.11 81.55
N SER A 467 16.33 -32.33 82.07
CA SER A 467 16.06 -33.55 81.30
C SER A 467 14.58 -33.65 80.86
N GLN A 468 13.62 -33.21 81.67
CA GLN A 468 12.21 -33.17 81.27
C GLN A 468 11.92 -32.08 80.23
N ILE A 469 12.57 -30.92 80.36
CA ILE A 469 12.51 -29.85 79.36
C ILE A 469 13.10 -30.33 78.03
N GLU A 470 14.24 -31.01 78.05
CA GLU A 470 14.88 -31.61 76.87
C GLU A 470 13.98 -32.66 76.22
N ASN A 471 13.41 -33.59 77.00
CA ASN A 471 12.46 -34.57 76.47
C ASN A 471 11.22 -33.91 75.84
N LYS A 472 10.74 -32.81 76.41
CA LYS A 472 9.60 -32.07 75.86
C LYS A 472 9.97 -31.28 74.62
N LEU A 473 11.19 -30.75 74.55
CA LEU A 473 11.72 -30.14 73.34
C LEU A 473 11.86 -31.19 72.23
N GLU A 474 12.40 -32.38 72.53
CA GLU A 474 12.47 -33.48 71.57
C GLU A 474 11.08 -33.97 71.15
N GLU A 475 10.10 -34.04 72.05
CA GLU A 475 8.71 -34.35 71.71
C GLU A 475 8.12 -33.28 70.78
N LEU A 476 8.33 -31.99 71.06
CA LEU A 476 7.86 -30.87 70.23
C LEU A 476 8.54 -30.86 68.85
N PHE A 477 9.86 -31.09 68.79
CA PHE A 477 10.58 -31.25 67.53
C PHE A 477 10.08 -32.47 66.78
N GLY A 478 9.84 -33.59 67.46
CA GLY A 478 9.22 -34.77 66.86
C GLY A 478 7.82 -34.49 66.34
N THR A 479 6.99 -33.69 67.01
CA THR A 479 5.67 -33.29 66.47
C THR A 479 5.81 -32.39 65.25
N LEU A 480 6.74 -31.44 65.25
CA LEU A 480 7.00 -30.57 64.11
C LEU A 480 7.50 -31.38 62.90
N ASP A 481 8.47 -32.28 63.11
CA ASP A 481 8.98 -33.17 62.06
C ASP A 481 7.88 -34.11 61.53
N ASN A 482 7.04 -34.67 62.41
CA ASN A 482 5.94 -35.53 61.98
C ASN A 482 4.83 -34.76 61.26
N GLU A 483 4.51 -33.52 61.65
CA GLU A 483 3.56 -32.65 60.95
C GLU A 483 4.10 -32.21 59.58
N GLU A 484 5.42 -31.99 59.46
CA GLU A 484 6.10 -31.77 58.17
C GLU A 484 6.05 -33.03 57.27
N VAL A 485 6.13 -34.23 57.86
CA VAL A 485 6.12 -35.51 57.14
C VAL A 485 4.71 -36.01 56.78
N GLN A 486 3.68 -35.71 57.58
CA GLN A 486 2.29 -36.17 57.36
C GLN A 486 1.44 -35.30 56.42
N GLY A 487 2.02 -34.25 55.81
CA GLY A 487 1.58 -33.80 54.49
C GLY A 487 0.66 -32.58 54.43
N ASP A 488 0.68 -31.67 55.40
CA ASP A 488 0.06 -30.36 55.24
C ASP A 488 1.12 -29.27 54.98
N LYS A 489 1.72 -29.30 53.79
CA LYS A 489 2.68 -28.27 53.30
C LYS A 489 2.09 -26.85 53.32
N ASP A 490 0.77 -26.73 53.48
CA ASP A 490 0.04 -25.46 53.50
C ASP A 490 -0.19 -24.92 54.92
N LEU A 491 0.15 -25.67 55.98
CA LEU A 491 -0.05 -25.25 57.37
C LEU A 491 0.82 -24.04 57.73
N VAL A 492 2.13 -24.10 57.45
CA VAL A 492 3.07 -23.00 57.71
C VAL A 492 2.70 -21.75 56.88
N PRO A 493 2.47 -21.83 55.56
CA PRO A 493 1.99 -20.68 54.78
C PRO A 493 0.64 -20.11 55.25
N ARG A 494 -0.28 -20.94 55.78
CA ARG A 494 -1.55 -20.45 56.36
C ARG A 494 -1.33 -19.67 57.64
N LEU A 495 -0.52 -20.20 58.55
CA LEU A 495 -0.21 -19.55 59.83
C LEU A 495 0.58 -18.25 59.63
N GLU A 496 1.50 -18.22 58.66
CA GLU A 496 2.19 -16.99 58.25
C GLU A 496 1.21 -15.95 57.70
N LYS A 497 0.31 -16.34 56.80
CA LYS A 497 -0.74 -15.45 56.27
C LYS A 497 -1.65 -14.92 57.38
N GLU A 498 -1.99 -15.75 58.36
CA GLU A 498 -2.79 -15.35 59.51
C GLU A 498 -2.04 -14.37 60.42
N LYS A 499 -0.77 -14.62 60.76
CA LYS A 499 0.04 -13.69 61.56
C LYS A 499 0.32 -12.38 60.83
N GLU A 500 0.54 -12.42 59.52
CA GLU A 500 0.71 -11.23 58.70
C GLU A 500 -0.60 -10.43 58.57
N ARG A 501 -1.76 -11.11 58.50
CA ARG A 501 -3.08 -10.46 58.60
C ARG A 501 -3.26 -9.76 59.94
N ASP A 502 -2.96 -10.44 61.05
CA ASP A 502 -3.07 -9.86 62.40
C ASP A 502 -2.11 -8.68 62.62
N ARG A 503 -0.91 -8.71 62.02
CA ARG A 503 0.01 -7.58 62.01
C ARG A 503 -0.57 -6.39 61.23
N ARG A 504 -1.13 -6.64 60.03
CA ARG A 504 -1.77 -5.60 59.21
C ARG A 504 -2.97 -4.98 59.90
N ASP A 505 -3.78 -5.80 60.56
CA ASP A 505 -4.94 -5.33 61.33
C ASP A 505 -4.51 -4.52 62.56
N ARG A 506 -3.43 -4.93 63.27
CA ARG A 506 -2.83 -4.11 64.35
C ARG A 506 -2.35 -2.75 63.84
N VAL A 507 -1.67 -2.69 62.70
CA VAL A 507 -1.20 -1.42 62.11
C VAL A 507 -2.38 -0.56 61.66
N ARG A 508 -3.40 -1.16 61.03
CA ARG A 508 -4.61 -0.45 60.62
C ARG A 508 -5.34 0.13 61.84
N GLN A 509 -5.50 -0.66 62.90
CA GLN A 509 -6.16 -0.25 64.13
C GLN A 509 -5.39 0.89 64.81
N ALA A 510 -4.05 0.78 64.91
CA ALA A 510 -3.21 1.85 65.43
C ALA A 510 -3.34 3.17 64.63
N ARG A 511 -3.46 3.08 63.29
CA ARG A 511 -3.64 4.25 62.42
C ARG A 511 -5.03 4.87 62.57
N ILE A 512 -6.08 4.06 62.71
CA ILE A 512 -7.45 4.51 62.99
C ILE A 512 -7.50 5.23 64.35
N GLU A 513 -6.89 4.65 65.38
CA GLU A 513 -6.82 5.24 66.72
C GLU A 513 -6.02 6.55 66.73
N ALA A 514 -4.90 6.62 66.02
CA ALA A 514 -4.13 7.85 65.89
C ALA A 514 -4.95 8.99 65.26
N HIS A 515 -5.67 8.69 64.17
CA HIS A 515 -6.56 9.66 63.53
C HIS A 515 -7.78 10.02 64.41
N ALA A 516 -8.29 9.08 65.21
CA ALA A 516 -9.34 9.36 66.19
C ALA A 516 -8.84 10.31 67.29
N ARG A 517 -7.65 10.08 67.86
CA ARG A 517 -7.03 10.98 68.86
C ARG A 517 -6.77 12.37 68.28
N GLU A 518 -6.36 12.48 67.02
CA GLU A 518 -6.16 13.78 66.39
C GLU A 518 -7.49 14.52 66.18
N ARG A 519 -8.54 13.82 65.76
CA ARG A 519 -9.90 14.40 65.69
C ARG A 519 -10.41 14.84 67.06
N GLU A 520 -10.19 14.05 68.09
CA GLU A 520 -10.57 14.38 69.47
C GLU A 520 -9.82 15.61 69.98
N LYS A 521 -8.50 15.72 69.70
CA LYS A 521 -7.71 16.92 70.01
C LYS A 521 -8.25 18.16 69.31
N ARG A 522 -8.53 18.08 68.00
CA ARG A 522 -9.11 19.19 67.22
C ARG A 522 -10.49 19.59 67.76
N LEU A 523 -11.33 18.62 68.12
CA LEU A 523 -12.64 18.88 68.71
C LEU A 523 -12.50 19.57 70.08
N LYS A 524 -11.57 19.09 70.92
CA LYS A 524 -11.27 19.68 72.24
C LYS A 524 -10.74 21.11 72.11
N GLU A 525 -9.84 21.37 71.18
CA GLU A 525 -9.33 22.72 70.89
C GLU A 525 -10.43 23.65 70.36
N SER A 526 -11.30 23.15 69.49
CA SER A 526 -12.46 23.89 68.99
C SER A 526 -13.45 24.22 70.12
N LEU A 527 -13.73 23.26 71.00
CA LEU A 527 -14.58 23.46 72.18
C LEU A 527 -13.97 24.49 73.15
N LEU A 528 -12.66 24.41 73.41
CA LEU A 528 -11.95 25.36 74.26
C LEU A 528 -11.96 26.78 73.65
N ARG A 529 -11.75 26.89 72.33
CA ARG A 529 -11.87 28.17 71.61
C ARG A 529 -13.28 28.73 71.67
N SER A 530 -14.30 27.87 71.66
CA SER A 530 -15.71 28.26 71.75
C SER A 530 -16.11 28.70 73.15
N GLN A 531 -15.53 28.08 74.19
CA GLN A 531 -15.74 28.44 75.60
C GLN A 531 -14.91 29.66 76.04
N ALA A 532 -13.84 29.98 75.31
CA ALA A 532 -13.03 31.15 75.61
C ALA A 532 -13.87 32.44 75.48
N PRO A 533 -13.84 33.32 76.50
CA PRO A 533 -14.64 34.55 76.47
C PRO A 533 -14.23 35.42 75.28
N VAL A 534 -15.21 35.83 74.48
CA VAL A 534 -15.00 36.65 73.28
C VAL A 534 -14.37 37.99 73.69
N HIS A 535 -13.10 38.18 73.32
CA HIS A 535 -12.37 39.41 73.60
C HIS A 535 -12.93 40.56 72.74
N LYS A 536 -13.70 41.45 73.37
CA LYS A 536 -14.25 42.65 72.72
C LYS A 536 -13.13 43.68 72.57
N LYS A 537 -12.66 43.90 71.34
CA LYS A 537 -11.72 44.97 71.03
C LYS A 537 -12.39 46.33 71.33
N VAL A 538 -11.88 47.06 72.32
CA VAL A 538 -12.30 48.44 72.61
C VAL A 538 -11.49 49.40 71.74
N GLY A 539 -12.19 50.22 70.95
CA GLY A 539 -11.60 51.23 70.08
C GLY A 539 -11.80 50.95 68.58
N LYS A 540 -11.84 52.03 67.78
CA LYS A 540 -11.96 51.95 66.32
C LYS A 540 -10.63 51.42 65.76
N GLN A 541 -10.66 50.27 65.10
CA GLN A 541 -9.46 49.69 64.49
C GLN A 541 -8.91 50.66 63.42
N ILE A 542 -7.66 51.10 63.58
CA ILE A 542 -6.99 51.96 62.62
C ILE A 542 -6.81 51.15 61.33
N MET A 543 -7.56 51.51 60.30
CA MET A 543 -7.44 50.93 58.96
C MET A 543 -6.24 51.58 58.28
N PHE A 544 -5.13 50.86 58.21
CA PHE A 544 -4.04 51.24 57.32
C PHE A 544 -4.56 51.17 55.87
N ARG A 545 -4.35 52.25 55.13
CA ARG A 545 -4.65 52.29 53.69
C ARG A 545 -3.83 51.18 53.03
N SER A 546 -4.43 50.41 52.13
CA SER A 546 -3.73 49.38 51.37
C SER A 546 -2.52 50.02 50.68
N GLN A 547 -1.32 49.49 50.91
CA GLN A 547 -0.16 49.86 50.11
C GLN A 547 -0.47 49.55 48.63
N PRO A 548 -0.10 50.41 47.67
CA PRO A 548 -0.31 50.11 46.26
C PRO A 548 0.29 48.75 45.91
N LEU A 549 -0.43 47.96 45.11
CA LEU A 549 0.06 46.66 44.63
C LEU A 549 1.37 46.87 43.88
N MET A 550 2.50 46.56 44.53
CA MET A 550 3.75 46.37 43.82
C MET A 550 3.54 45.15 42.92
N VAL A 551 3.48 45.36 41.60
CA VAL A 551 3.55 44.29 40.63
C VAL A 551 4.93 43.65 40.82
N GLN A 552 4.97 42.54 41.56
CA GLN A 552 6.16 41.72 41.60
C GLN A 552 6.38 41.23 40.17
N ARG A 553 7.39 41.78 39.49
CA ARG A 553 7.96 41.12 38.32
C ARG A 553 8.32 39.72 38.81
N LYS A 554 7.66 38.71 38.26
CA LYS A 554 8.01 37.31 38.50
C LYS A 554 9.46 37.17 38.06
N VAL A 555 10.38 37.24 39.02
CA VAL A 555 11.76 36.85 38.78
C VAL A 555 11.67 35.34 38.64
N GLU A 556 11.59 34.88 37.41
CA GLU A 556 11.86 33.49 37.10
C GLU A 556 13.23 33.19 37.71
N LYS A 557 13.26 32.27 38.67
CA LYS A 557 14.52 31.67 39.09
C LYS A 557 15.01 30.91 37.86
N ILE A 558 15.86 31.55 37.07
CA ILE A 558 16.57 30.89 35.99
C ILE A 558 17.49 29.91 36.69
N ASP A 559 17.24 28.61 36.50
CA ASP A 559 18.14 27.55 36.94
C ASP A 559 19.37 27.62 36.03
N TYR A 560 20.40 28.35 36.48
CA TYR A 560 21.60 28.63 35.69
C TYR A 560 22.28 27.33 35.22
N ASP A 561 22.16 26.25 36.01
CA ASP A 561 22.72 24.93 35.71
C ASP A 561 22.00 24.22 34.56
N GLU A 562 20.70 24.48 34.36
CA GLU A 562 19.96 23.97 33.20
C GLU A 562 20.28 24.76 31.93
N LEU A 563 20.50 26.07 32.07
CA LEU A 563 20.89 26.94 30.95
C LEU A 563 22.31 26.66 30.45
N GLU A 564 23.23 26.29 31.35
CA GLU A 564 24.60 25.92 31.03
C GLU A 564 24.66 24.57 30.31
N ARG A 565 23.92 23.56 30.80
CA ARG A 565 23.78 22.26 30.11
C ARG A 565 23.14 22.36 28.73
N GLU A 566 22.20 23.29 28.54
CA GLU A 566 21.60 23.52 27.22
C GLU A 566 22.56 24.23 26.25
N LYS A 567 23.48 25.07 26.75
CA LYS A 567 24.56 25.63 25.95
C LYS A 567 25.60 24.58 25.59
N ASP A 568 25.99 23.74 26.53
CA ASP A 568 26.93 22.64 26.29
C ASP A 568 26.36 21.64 25.30
N ALA A 569 25.07 21.29 25.41
CA ALA A 569 24.39 20.46 24.42
C ALA A 569 24.37 21.10 23.02
N LYS A 570 24.35 22.43 22.94
CA LYS A 570 24.37 23.17 21.66
C LYS A 570 25.77 23.25 21.05
N VAL A 571 26.82 23.18 21.87
CA VAL A 571 28.22 23.20 21.44
C VAL A 571 28.73 21.79 21.13
N PHE A 572 28.39 20.81 21.97
CA PHE A 572 28.90 19.43 21.90
C PHE A 572 27.91 18.43 21.28
N GLY A 573 26.66 18.81 21.05
CA GLY A 573 25.64 17.97 20.41
C GLY A 573 25.06 16.86 21.29
N ILE A 574 25.38 16.85 22.59
CA ILE A 574 25.01 15.80 23.55
C ILE A 574 24.37 16.46 24.78
N TYR A 575 23.19 15.98 25.20
CA TYR A 575 22.48 16.47 26.38
C TYR A 575 22.90 15.70 27.63
N LEU A 576 23.35 16.39 28.68
CA LEU A 576 23.65 15.79 29.97
C LEU A 576 22.47 15.97 30.93
N ASP A 577 22.08 14.92 31.64
CA ASP A 577 21.05 15.01 32.68
C ASP A 577 21.59 15.59 34.00
N ARG A 578 20.83 15.52 35.11
CA ARG A 578 21.30 15.98 36.45
C ARG A 578 22.39 15.08 37.04
N ASN A 579 22.53 13.87 36.53
CA ASN A 579 23.47 12.86 37.00
C ASN A 579 24.70 12.76 36.07
N GLY A 580 24.79 13.57 35.01
CA GLY A 580 25.92 13.62 34.08
C GLY A 580 25.86 12.56 32.97
N VAL A 581 24.71 11.93 32.74
CA VAL A 581 24.55 10.90 31.71
C VAL A 581 24.30 11.54 30.33
N PRO A 582 25.07 11.18 29.29
CA PRO A 582 24.92 11.73 27.95
C PRO A 582 23.75 11.12 27.17
N TYR A 583 22.94 11.98 26.54
CA TYR A 583 21.79 11.64 25.71
C TYR A 583 21.82 12.38 24.37
N ASP A 584 21.47 11.70 23.28
CA ASP A 584 21.36 12.30 21.95
C ASP A 584 20.19 13.31 21.84
N LYS A 585 19.21 13.23 22.74
CA LYS A 585 18.01 14.09 22.77
C LYS A 585 17.72 14.52 24.20
N LYS A 586 17.20 15.74 24.36
CA LYS A 586 16.89 16.33 25.67
C LYS A 586 16.00 15.37 26.49
N PRO A 587 16.47 14.87 27.65
CA PRO A 587 15.68 13.96 28.49
C PRO A 587 14.46 14.68 29.05
N ARG A 588 13.30 14.01 29.08
CA ARG A 588 12.08 14.54 29.70
C ARG A 588 12.18 14.40 31.22
N GLN A 589 12.08 15.51 31.95
CA GLN A 589 12.02 15.46 33.41
C GLN A 589 10.71 14.77 33.85
N PRO A 590 10.76 13.85 34.84
CA PRO A 590 9.55 13.35 35.49
C PRO A 590 8.90 14.49 36.30
N VAL A 591 7.57 14.57 36.25
CA VAL A 591 6.75 15.61 36.90
C VAL A 591 6.71 15.43 38.40
#